data_AF-A0A087T1T1-F1
#
_entry.id   AF-A0A087T1T1-F1
#
_cell.length_a   1.000
_cell.length_b   1.000
_cell.length_c   1.000
_cell.angle_alpha   90.00
_cell.angle_beta   90.00
_cell.angle_gamma   90.00
#
_symmetry.space_group_name_H-M   'P 1'
#
loop_
_entity.id
_entity.type
_entity.pdbx_description
1 polymer ?
#
loop_
_entity_poly.entity_id
_entity_poly.type
_entity_poly.pdbx_seq_one_letter_code
_entity_poly.pdbx_strand_id
1 'polypeptide(L)'
;MFFVIDNQTRSVASMIEASQIAGTQRKLILVIHEFEKPGAVVMGETVTEKEFRDLQQGQRYLQDLVERQGIPVFSNIDHAVQCTATILQKNIKPQDLTIADAAQPVKMAYIQIGDKLIKLKEVFDDLDSDSCGEITLKDVCMAFKILTSSELPIEKLKAVVLQQKGFPSDTLKNSSFENCRIDFNQFCCIMTEFRSEAESGSLNFAAVKSKASDFICSVLTPLSKLVDWIRPGSTSDSDIRNVGNDVSYDATFRDVYLGGTRKPSTWREDIAIPLLKKKGLTYFIPQDGVWSERLIPMEATNMENSQVLLFVIKNDSRSLADMILAAHYVGLGCQVVLCIQYIPDDTEIDGEK
;
A
#
# COMPACT_ATOMS: atom_id res chain seq x y z
N MET A 1 13.96 -6.70 -21.06
CA MET A 1 12.56 -6.84 -21.50
C MET A 1 11.94 -5.46 -21.53
N PHE A 2 11.12 -5.16 -22.52
CA PHE A 2 10.44 -3.88 -22.67
C PHE A 2 8.94 -4.16 -22.80
N PHE A 3 8.15 -3.69 -21.85
CA PHE A 3 6.69 -3.85 -21.83
C PHE A 3 6.01 -2.49 -21.97
N VAL A 4 4.94 -2.46 -22.76
CA VAL A 4 3.99 -1.36 -22.82
C VAL A 4 2.65 -1.92 -22.40
N ILE A 5 2.12 -1.41 -21.29
CA ILE A 5 0.77 -1.68 -20.80
C ILE A 5 -0.07 -0.51 -21.30
N ASP A 6 -0.71 -0.70 -22.45
CA ASP A 6 -1.55 0.33 -23.05
C ASP A 6 -2.99 0.30 -22.49
N ASN A 7 -3.77 1.33 -22.80
CA ASN A 7 -5.18 1.45 -22.45
C ASN A 7 -6.12 1.21 -23.65
N GLN A 8 -5.60 0.67 -24.76
CA GLN A 8 -6.37 0.24 -25.93
C GLN A 8 -6.67 -1.27 -25.88
N THR A 9 -5.97 -2.00 -25.02
CA THR A 9 -6.14 -3.41 -24.70
C THR A 9 -6.30 -3.56 -23.19
N ARG A 10 -6.88 -4.68 -22.76
CA ARG A 10 -6.94 -5.02 -21.32
C ARG A 10 -5.56 -5.35 -20.73
N SER A 11 -4.56 -5.67 -21.58
CA SER A 11 -3.17 -5.96 -21.20
C SER A 11 -2.96 -6.97 -20.05
N VAL A 12 -3.95 -7.80 -19.73
CA VAL A 12 -3.94 -8.67 -18.53
C VAL A 12 -2.73 -9.60 -18.49
N ALA A 13 -2.45 -10.31 -19.58
CA ALA A 13 -1.30 -11.21 -19.66
C ALA A 13 0.04 -10.44 -19.52
N SER A 14 0.16 -9.30 -20.21
CA SER A 14 1.35 -8.45 -20.14
C SER A 14 1.59 -7.90 -18.74
N MET A 15 0.53 -7.55 -17.99
CA MET A 15 0.67 -7.10 -16.61
C MET A 15 1.20 -8.20 -15.70
N ILE A 16 0.66 -9.42 -15.82
CA ILE A 16 1.09 -10.58 -15.03
C ILE A 16 2.55 -10.94 -15.37
N GLU A 17 2.90 -10.97 -16.65
CA GLU A 17 4.27 -11.26 -17.09
C GLU A 17 5.24 -10.18 -16.61
N ALA A 18 4.94 -8.89 -16.85
CA ALA A 18 5.79 -7.79 -16.41
C ALA A 18 6.02 -7.82 -14.89
N SER A 19 4.99 -8.16 -14.11
CA SER A 19 5.08 -8.34 -12.67
C SER A 19 6.04 -9.46 -12.27
N GLN A 20 5.95 -10.61 -12.94
CA GLN A 20 6.89 -11.71 -12.75
C GLN A 20 8.33 -11.29 -13.10
N ILE A 21 8.53 -10.61 -14.24
CA ILE A 21 9.86 -10.12 -14.65
C ILE A 21 10.42 -9.18 -13.60
N ALA A 22 9.60 -8.27 -13.05
CA ALA A 22 10.01 -7.32 -12.03
C ALA A 22 10.57 -8.01 -10.78
N GLY A 23 10.01 -9.16 -10.40
CA GLY A 23 10.52 -9.98 -9.28
C GLY A 23 11.85 -10.70 -9.59
N THR A 24 12.28 -10.76 -10.86
CA THR A 24 13.53 -11.44 -11.23
C THR A 24 14.73 -10.48 -11.32
N GLN A 25 15.93 -11.03 -11.51
CA GLN A 25 17.14 -10.23 -11.77
C GLN A 25 17.26 -9.68 -13.22
N ARG A 26 16.22 -9.83 -14.05
CA ARG A 26 16.25 -9.39 -15.46
C ARG A 26 16.02 -7.87 -15.57
N LYS A 27 16.70 -7.22 -16.52
CA LYS A 27 16.46 -5.80 -16.82
C LYS A 27 15.05 -5.63 -17.41
N LEU A 28 14.21 -4.86 -16.72
CA LEU A 28 12.85 -4.51 -17.14
C LEU A 28 12.76 -3.01 -17.45
N ILE A 29 12.09 -2.68 -18.55
CA ILE A 29 11.60 -1.35 -18.86
C ILE A 29 10.09 -1.47 -19.01
N LEU A 30 9.35 -0.64 -18.28
CA LEU A 30 7.90 -0.70 -18.22
C LEU A 30 7.30 0.67 -18.51
N VAL A 31 6.40 0.70 -19.49
CA VAL A 31 5.55 1.85 -19.78
C VAL A 31 4.13 1.49 -19.39
N ILE A 32 3.44 2.35 -18.64
CA ILE A 32 2.02 2.19 -18.31
C ILE A 32 1.26 3.41 -18.82
N HIS A 33 0.24 3.17 -19.63
CA HIS A 33 -0.80 4.15 -19.95
C HIS A 33 -2.07 3.76 -19.20
N GLU A 34 -2.45 4.57 -18.23
CA GLU A 34 -3.60 4.29 -17.38
C GLU A 34 -4.94 4.39 -18.14
N PHE A 35 -5.93 3.64 -17.67
CA PHE A 35 -7.31 3.89 -18.07
C PHE A 35 -7.82 5.17 -17.38
N GLU A 36 -8.16 6.19 -18.16
CA GLU A 36 -8.57 7.49 -17.62
C GLU A 36 -9.99 7.49 -17.07
N LYS A 37 -10.92 6.75 -17.70
CA LYS A 37 -12.32 6.72 -17.32
C LYS A 37 -13.02 5.41 -17.65
N PRO A 38 -14.07 5.05 -16.90
CA PRO A 38 -15.01 4.00 -17.26
C PRO A 38 -15.65 4.24 -18.65
N GLY A 39 -16.06 3.16 -19.31
CA GLY A 39 -16.69 3.23 -20.62
C GLY A 39 -15.72 3.39 -21.79
N ALA A 40 -14.42 3.19 -21.57
CA ALA A 40 -13.45 3.06 -22.64
C ALA A 40 -13.83 1.89 -23.56
N VAL A 41 -13.58 2.03 -24.86
CA VAL A 41 -13.84 0.96 -25.83
C VAL A 41 -12.54 0.24 -26.14
N VAL A 42 -12.47 -1.04 -25.75
CA VAL A 42 -11.34 -1.92 -26.00
C VAL A 42 -11.79 -2.99 -26.98
N MET A 43 -11.15 -3.07 -28.14
CA MET A 43 -11.47 -4.07 -29.19
C MET A 43 -12.96 -4.13 -29.59
N GLY A 44 -13.68 -3.01 -29.49
CA GLY A 44 -15.10 -2.91 -29.82
C GLY A 44 -16.06 -3.19 -28.66
N GLU A 45 -15.55 -3.52 -27.47
CA GLU A 45 -16.34 -3.74 -26.25
C GLU A 45 -16.17 -2.58 -25.29
N THR A 46 -17.27 -2.19 -24.64
CA THR A 46 -17.25 -1.15 -23.61
C THR A 46 -16.79 -1.74 -22.29
N VAL A 47 -15.71 -1.21 -21.75
CA VAL A 47 -15.22 -1.55 -20.41
C VAL A 47 -16.22 -1.02 -19.38
N THR A 48 -16.76 -1.93 -18.57
CA THR A 48 -17.72 -1.61 -17.52
C THR A 48 -17.06 -0.85 -16.36
N GLU A 49 -17.86 -0.29 -15.45
CA GLU A 49 -17.32 0.34 -14.24
C GLU A 49 -16.53 -0.64 -13.36
N LYS A 50 -17.02 -1.89 -13.22
CA LYS A 50 -16.37 -2.87 -12.35
C LYS A 50 -15.09 -3.40 -13.01
N GLU A 51 -15.15 -3.71 -14.30
CA GLU A 51 -13.97 -4.10 -15.07
C GLU A 51 -12.91 -2.99 -15.08
N PHE A 52 -13.31 -1.74 -15.28
CA PHE A 52 -12.40 -0.58 -15.19
C PHE A 52 -11.68 -0.54 -13.84
N ARG A 53 -12.41 -0.76 -12.74
CA ARG A 53 -11.82 -0.79 -11.39
C ARG A 53 -10.83 -1.95 -11.22
N ASP A 54 -11.15 -3.14 -11.73
CA ASP A 54 -10.25 -4.30 -11.70
C ASP A 54 -8.96 -4.03 -12.50
N LEU A 55 -9.09 -3.47 -13.71
CA LEU A 55 -7.94 -3.12 -14.58
C LEU A 55 -7.07 -2.03 -13.96
N GLN A 56 -7.69 -0.96 -13.47
CA GLN A 56 -6.97 0.14 -12.82
C GLN A 56 -6.27 -0.35 -11.54
N GLN A 57 -6.93 -1.21 -10.75
CA GLN A 57 -6.31 -1.83 -9.60
C GLN A 57 -5.09 -2.68 -10.01
N GLY A 58 -5.22 -3.50 -11.07
CA GLY A 58 -4.12 -4.28 -11.61
C GLY A 58 -2.92 -3.42 -12.05
N GLN A 59 -3.17 -2.33 -12.78
CA GLN A 59 -2.12 -1.38 -13.21
C GLN A 59 -1.39 -0.78 -12.00
N ARG A 60 -2.12 -0.40 -10.96
CA ARG A 60 -1.53 0.17 -9.73
C ARG A 60 -0.70 -0.85 -8.94
N TYR A 61 -1.17 -2.09 -8.80
CA TYR A 61 -0.37 -3.15 -8.17
C TYR A 61 0.91 -3.41 -8.97
N LEU A 62 0.82 -3.49 -10.29
CA LEU A 62 2.00 -3.66 -11.13
C LEU A 62 3.00 -2.51 -10.94
N GLN A 63 2.52 -1.26 -10.97
CA GLN A 63 3.37 -0.10 -10.78
C GLN A 63 4.08 -0.13 -9.42
N ASP A 64 3.34 -0.33 -8.33
CA ASP A 64 3.91 -0.39 -6.98
C ASP A 64 4.95 -1.52 -6.86
N LEU A 65 4.65 -2.73 -7.37
CA LEU A 65 5.58 -3.85 -7.32
C LEU A 65 6.87 -3.60 -8.12
N VAL A 66 6.78 -2.92 -9.26
CA VAL A 66 7.94 -2.58 -10.11
C VAL A 66 8.78 -1.48 -9.45
N GLU A 67 8.13 -0.45 -8.94
CA GLU A 67 8.77 0.65 -8.23
C GLU A 67 9.45 0.19 -6.92
N ARG A 68 8.86 -0.79 -6.22
CA ARG A 68 9.47 -1.48 -5.05
C ARG A 68 10.82 -2.12 -5.36
N GLN A 69 11.00 -2.60 -6.59
CA GLN A 69 12.27 -3.15 -7.07
C GLN A 69 13.24 -2.06 -7.54
N GLY A 70 12.92 -0.79 -7.30
CA GLY A 70 13.67 0.39 -7.72
C GLY A 70 13.62 0.65 -9.22
N ILE A 71 12.71 0.00 -9.96
CA ILE A 71 12.64 0.14 -11.42
C ILE A 71 11.71 1.31 -11.76
N PRO A 72 12.15 2.29 -12.57
CA PRO A 72 11.29 3.40 -12.98
C PRO A 72 10.18 2.91 -13.92
N VAL A 73 8.96 3.39 -13.68
CA VAL A 73 7.81 3.20 -14.56
C VAL A 73 7.62 4.47 -15.38
N PHE A 74 7.47 4.32 -16.69
CA PHE A 74 7.38 5.44 -17.63
C PHE A 74 5.94 5.63 -18.09
N SER A 75 5.56 6.87 -18.39
CA SER A 75 4.29 7.23 -19.02
C SER A 75 4.43 7.62 -20.49
N ASN A 76 5.66 7.61 -21.01
CA ASN A 76 5.98 8.01 -22.37
C ASN A 76 6.95 7.01 -23.01
N ILE A 77 6.58 6.47 -24.17
CA ILE A 77 7.34 5.44 -24.88
C ILE A 77 8.70 5.99 -25.36
N ASP A 78 8.75 7.20 -25.92
CA ASP A 78 10.01 7.79 -26.42
C ASP A 78 11.04 7.92 -25.30
N HIS A 79 10.62 8.40 -24.13
CA HIS A 79 11.49 8.50 -22.96
C HIS A 79 11.99 7.13 -22.49
N ALA A 80 11.11 6.11 -22.46
CA ALA A 80 11.49 4.75 -22.09
C ALA A 80 12.49 4.12 -23.08
N VAL A 81 12.32 4.38 -24.39
CA VAL A 81 13.25 3.92 -25.43
C VAL A 81 14.61 4.62 -25.30
N GLN A 82 14.64 5.92 -25.03
CA GLN A 82 15.88 6.65 -24.74
C GLN A 82 16.60 6.08 -23.52
N CYS A 83 15.88 5.84 -22.42
CA CYS A 83 16.43 5.19 -21.23
C CYS A 83 16.98 3.80 -21.53
N THR A 84 16.29 3.03 -22.39
CA THR A 84 16.75 1.71 -22.83
C THR A 84 18.10 1.81 -23.56
N ALA A 85 18.26 2.78 -24.45
CA ALA A 85 19.54 3.02 -25.13
C ALA A 85 20.65 3.36 -24.11
N THR A 86 20.37 4.23 -23.15
CA THR A 86 21.30 4.60 -22.07
C THR A 86 21.73 3.40 -21.23
N ILE A 87 20.78 2.54 -20.84
CA ILE A 87 21.05 1.31 -20.08
C ILE A 87 22.01 0.39 -20.82
N LEU A 88 21.81 0.23 -22.13
CA LEU A 88 22.65 -0.63 -22.96
C LEU A 88 24.03 -0.02 -23.19
N GLN A 89 24.11 1.28 -23.45
CA GLN A 89 25.37 2.00 -23.69
C GLN A 89 26.25 2.07 -22.45
N LYS A 90 25.67 2.38 -21.28
CA LYS A 90 26.41 2.48 -20.00
C LYS A 90 26.56 1.12 -19.30
N ASN A 91 25.89 0.08 -19.79
CA ASN A 91 25.79 -1.25 -19.16
C ASN A 91 25.36 -1.20 -17.68
N ILE A 92 24.40 -0.34 -17.37
CA ILE A 92 23.82 -0.22 -16.02
C ILE A 92 22.52 -1.02 -15.91
N LYS A 93 21.93 -1.10 -14.71
CA LYS A 93 20.56 -1.63 -14.55
C LYS A 93 19.53 -0.50 -14.62
N PRO A 94 18.24 -0.79 -14.88
CA PRO A 94 17.17 0.22 -14.82
C PRO A 94 17.11 0.97 -13.48
N GLN A 95 17.46 0.29 -12.38
CA GLN A 95 17.52 0.88 -11.03
C GLN A 95 18.57 1.98 -10.86
N ASP A 96 19.61 1.97 -11.71
CA ASP A 96 20.72 2.92 -11.63
C ASP A 96 20.45 4.20 -12.44
N LEU A 97 19.31 4.27 -13.13
CA LEU A 97 18.92 5.47 -13.87
C LEU A 97 18.71 6.66 -12.94
N THR A 98 18.95 7.86 -13.45
CA THR A 98 18.86 9.08 -12.66
C THR A 98 17.94 10.11 -13.31
N ILE A 99 17.67 11.19 -12.60
CA ILE A 99 16.92 12.35 -13.12
C ILE A 99 17.60 12.90 -14.38
N ALA A 100 18.94 12.80 -14.48
CA ALA A 100 19.68 13.21 -15.67
C ALA A 100 19.39 12.35 -16.90
N ASP A 101 18.91 11.12 -16.69
CA ASP A 101 18.47 10.20 -17.75
C ASP A 101 16.94 10.30 -17.99
N ALA A 102 16.28 11.35 -17.46
CA ALA A 102 14.82 11.54 -17.51
C ALA A 102 14.00 10.42 -16.85
N ALA A 103 14.61 9.69 -15.92
CA ALA A 103 13.94 8.68 -15.10
C ALA A 103 13.95 9.11 -13.63
N GLN A 104 12.87 8.80 -12.91
CA GLN A 104 12.82 8.97 -11.46
C GLN A 104 12.53 7.63 -10.80
N PRO A 105 13.56 6.78 -10.56
CA PRO A 105 13.35 5.59 -9.75
C PRO A 105 12.92 5.97 -8.34
N VAL A 106 12.02 5.18 -7.75
CA VAL A 106 11.63 5.33 -6.35
C VAL A 106 12.83 5.03 -5.48
N LYS A 107 13.41 6.08 -4.88
CA LYS A 107 14.52 5.96 -3.93
C LYS A 107 13.99 5.43 -2.61
N MET A 108 14.74 4.51 -1.99
CA MET A 108 14.39 3.89 -0.70
C MET A 108 13.13 3.00 -0.76
N ALA A 109 12.91 2.33 -1.89
CA ALA A 109 11.78 1.42 -2.09
C ALA A 109 11.74 0.24 -1.08
N TYR A 110 12.88 -0.06 -0.46
CA TYR A 110 13.06 -1.11 0.55
C TYR A 110 12.75 -0.66 1.99
N ILE A 111 12.31 0.58 2.23
CA ILE A 111 11.92 0.96 3.60
C ILE A 111 10.75 0.06 4.01
N GLN A 112 10.93 -0.66 5.12
CA GLN A 112 9.91 -1.48 5.80
C GLN A 112 8.81 -0.60 6.43
N ILE A 113 8.20 0.24 5.60
CA ILE A 113 7.01 1.03 5.93
C ILE A 113 5.91 0.08 6.39
N GLY A 114 5.83 -1.11 5.81
CA GLY A 114 4.81 -2.11 6.14
C GLY A 114 4.84 -2.53 7.61
N ASP A 115 5.98 -2.87 8.22
CA ASP A 115 6.03 -3.25 9.65
C ASP A 115 5.50 -2.15 10.57
N LYS A 116 5.81 -0.90 10.22
CA LYS A 116 5.37 0.27 10.97
C LYS A 116 3.87 0.56 10.77
N LEU A 117 3.36 0.36 9.55
CA LEU A 117 1.93 0.44 9.25
C LEU A 117 1.15 -0.70 9.89
N ILE A 118 1.70 -1.92 9.93
CA ILE A 118 1.14 -3.07 10.64
C ILE A 118 0.98 -2.69 12.12
N LYS A 119 2.02 -2.16 12.77
CA LYS A 119 1.92 -1.74 14.17
C LYS A 119 0.89 -0.64 14.40
N LEU A 120 0.83 0.36 13.52
CA LEU A 120 -0.22 1.38 13.57
C LEU A 120 -1.61 0.75 13.46
N LYS A 121 -1.76 -0.22 12.56
CA LYS A 121 -3.02 -0.92 12.31
C LYS A 121 -3.42 -1.82 13.48
N GLU A 122 -2.50 -2.56 14.08
CA GLU A 122 -2.73 -3.38 15.28
C GLU A 122 -3.26 -2.51 16.42
N VAL A 123 -2.61 -1.37 16.71
CA VAL A 123 -3.08 -0.45 17.76
C VAL A 123 -4.44 0.16 17.41
N PHE A 124 -4.70 0.46 16.14
CA PHE A 124 -6.00 0.94 15.69
C PHE A 124 -7.09 -0.13 15.90
N ASP A 125 -6.82 -1.37 15.49
CA ASP A 125 -7.77 -2.50 15.56
C ASP A 125 -8.04 -2.90 17.02
N ASP A 126 -7.04 -2.85 17.90
CA ASP A 126 -7.20 -3.09 19.34
C ASP A 126 -8.12 -2.05 20.01
N LEU A 127 -8.19 -0.84 19.46
CA LEU A 127 -9.01 0.25 19.98
C LEU A 127 -10.39 0.33 19.29
N ASP A 128 -10.53 -0.20 18.08
CA ASP A 128 -11.81 -0.38 17.38
C ASP A 128 -12.58 -1.58 17.98
N SER A 129 -13.04 -1.41 19.22
CA SER A 129 -13.71 -2.44 20.00
C SER A 129 -14.97 -3.01 19.32
N ASP A 130 -15.62 -2.22 18.47
CA ASP A 130 -16.83 -2.59 17.75
C ASP A 130 -16.53 -3.16 16.34
N SER A 131 -15.26 -3.21 15.92
CA SER A 131 -14.82 -3.60 14.57
C SER A 131 -15.56 -2.85 13.47
N CYS A 132 -15.86 -1.58 13.71
CA CYS A 132 -16.65 -0.73 12.83
C CYS A 132 -15.80 0.02 11.79
N GLY A 133 -14.47 -0.12 11.86
CA GLY A 133 -13.50 0.54 10.98
C GLY A 133 -13.16 1.97 11.40
N GLU A 134 -13.66 2.43 12.55
CA GLU A 134 -13.49 3.80 13.03
C GLU A 134 -13.24 3.84 14.54
N ILE A 135 -12.36 4.74 14.98
CA ILE A 135 -12.05 4.96 16.40
C ILE A 135 -12.42 6.38 16.84
N THR A 136 -12.63 6.59 18.14
CA THR A 136 -12.97 7.93 18.66
C THR A 136 -11.73 8.79 18.86
N LEU A 137 -11.91 10.11 19.02
CA LEU A 137 -10.81 11.02 19.38
C LEU A 137 -10.09 10.62 20.67
N LYS A 138 -10.81 10.03 21.65
CA LYS A 138 -10.20 9.55 22.90
C LYS A 138 -9.26 8.38 22.61
N ASP A 139 -9.70 7.47 21.74
CA ASP A 139 -8.90 6.32 21.31
C ASP A 139 -7.67 6.75 20.53
N VAL A 140 -7.78 7.77 19.67
CA VAL A 140 -6.60 8.35 18.98
C VAL A 140 -5.56 8.89 19.98
N CYS A 141 -5.99 9.58 21.04
CA CYS A 141 -5.07 10.00 22.09
C CYS A 141 -4.42 8.81 22.83
N MET A 142 -5.19 7.74 23.09
CA MET A 142 -4.66 6.51 23.70
C MET A 142 -3.65 5.84 22.77
N ALA A 143 -3.97 5.68 21.49
CA ALA A 143 -3.09 5.14 20.48
C ALA A 143 -1.79 5.94 20.40
N PHE A 144 -1.86 7.28 20.39
CA PHE A 144 -0.67 8.15 20.35
C PHE A 144 0.22 7.90 21.56
N LYS A 145 -0.38 7.75 22.75
CA LYS A 145 0.34 7.40 23.98
C LYS A 145 0.97 6.01 23.91
N ILE A 146 0.26 5.00 23.39
CA ILE A 146 0.78 3.64 23.21
C ILE A 146 1.98 3.63 22.25
N LEU A 147 1.89 4.36 21.15
CA LEU A 147 2.87 4.33 20.06
C LEU A 147 4.09 5.24 20.28
N THR A 148 3.93 6.34 21.01
CA THR A 148 4.99 7.36 21.19
C THR A 148 5.43 7.55 22.63
N SER A 149 4.78 6.91 23.60
CA SER A 149 4.97 7.15 25.05
C SER A 149 4.76 8.61 25.48
N SER A 150 4.17 9.44 24.62
CA SER A 150 3.90 10.87 24.86
C SER A 150 2.39 11.13 24.86
N GLU A 151 1.93 12.15 25.60
CA GLU A 151 0.52 12.49 25.63
C GLU A 151 0.16 13.51 24.55
N LEU A 152 -0.92 13.23 23.82
CA LEU A 152 -1.52 14.17 22.87
C LEU A 152 -2.68 14.91 23.55
N PRO A 153 -2.58 16.22 23.78
CA PRO A 153 -3.69 16.99 24.35
C PRO A 153 -4.90 16.97 23.40
N ILE A 154 -6.05 16.54 23.92
CA ILE A 154 -7.29 16.40 23.12
C ILE A 154 -7.72 17.72 22.47
N GLU A 155 -7.38 18.86 23.06
CA GLU A 155 -7.68 20.20 22.51
C GLU A 155 -6.90 20.50 21.22
N LYS A 156 -5.66 20.01 21.09
CA LYS A 156 -4.90 20.10 19.84
C LYS A 156 -5.53 19.25 18.74
N LEU A 157 -5.95 18.03 19.11
CA LEU A 157 -6.59 17.10 18.18
C LEU A 157 -7.94 17.66 17.67
N LYS A 158 -8.75 18.24 18.56
CA LYS A 158 -10.01 18.92 18.19
C LYS A 158 -9.78 20.06 17.19
N ALA A 159 -8.70 20.84 17.34
CA ALA A 159 -8.38 21.94 16.42
C ALA A 159 -8.07 21.45 14.99
N VAL A 160 -7.38 20.32 14.84
CA VAL A 160 -7.08 19.70 13.54
C VAL A 160 -8.36 19.14 12.90
N VAL A 161 -9.20 18.47 13.68
CA VAL A 161 -10.46 17.87 13.17
C VAL A 161 -11.51 18.92 12.81
N LEU A 162 -11.59 20.04 13.55
CA LEU A 162 -12.47 21.18 13.26
C LEU A 162 -12.22 21.79 11.88
N GLN A 163 -10.96 21.83 11.44
CA GLN A 163 -10.57 22.40 10.15
C GLN A 163 -10.90 21.49 8.97
N GLN A 164 -11.01 20.17 9.17
CA GLN A 164 -11.24 19.19 8.11
C GLN A 164 -12.70 19.09 7.61
N LYS A 165 -13.69 19.46 8.44
CA LYS A 165 -15.12 19.31 8.09
C LYS A 165 -15.80 20.59 7.58
N GLY A 166 -15.06 21.69 7.38
CA GLY A 166 -15.60 22.94 6.81
C GLY A 166 -16.71 23.62 7.64
N PHE A 167 -16.75 23.38 8.96
CA PHE A 167 -17.76 24.00 9.82
C PHE A 167 -17.37 25.46 10.17
N PRO A 168 -18.32 26.42 10.14
CA PRO A 168 -18.08 27.78 10.61
C PRO A 168 -17.62 27.76 12.08
N SER A 169 -16.65 28.62 12.38
CA SER A 169 -15.91 28.68 13.66
C SER A 169 -16.76 29.04 14.90
N ASP A 170 -18.08 29.14 14.79
CA ASP A 170 -18.93 29.51 15.91
C ASP A 170 -20.08 28.51 16.07
N THR A 171 -20.16 27.95 17.28
CA THR A 171 -21.23 27.11 17.83
C THR A 171 -21.12 25.58 17.62
N LEU A 172 -20.11 24.94 18.20
CA LEU A 172 -20.13 23.49 18.45
C LEU A 172 -20.02 23.20 19.94
N LYS A 173 -21.12 22.72 20.53
CA LYS A 173 -21.17 22.20 21.90
C LYS A 173 -20.22 21.01 22.03
N ASN A 174 -19.54 20.88 23.18
CA ASN A 174 -18.63 19.78 23.54
C ASN A 174 -19.16 18.36 23.20
N SER A 175 -20.49 18.18 23.23
CA SER A 175 -21.17 16.92 22.90
C SER A 175 -21.00 16.43 21.46
N SER A 176 -20.61 17.29 20.51
CA SER A 176 -20.48 16.91 19.09
C SER A 176 -19.14 16.25 18.77
N PHE A 177 -18.13 16.46 19.62
CA PHE A 177 -16.79 15.88 19.45
C PHE A 177 -16.67 14.47 20.04
N GLU A 178 -17.52 14.11 20.99
CA GLU A 178 -17.56 12.74 21.52
C GLU A 178 -18.02 11.71 20.47
N ASN A 179 -18.78 12.17 19.46
CA ASN A 179 -19.25 11.33 18.36
C ASN A 179 -18.38 11.45 17.10
N CYS A 180 -17.23 12.15 17.16
CA CYS A 180 -16.34 12.23 16.01
C CYS A 180 -15.56 10.92 15.88
N ARG A 181 -15.84 10.20 14.80
CA ARG A 181 -15.18 8.96 14.42
C ARG A 181 -14.12 9.22 13.36
N ILE A 182 -13.01 8.49 13.48
CA ILE A 182 -11.79 8.63 12.68
C ILE A 182 -11.48 7.27 12.06
N ASP A 183 -11.39 7.22 10.73
CA ASP A 183 -10.98 6.03 10.01
C ASP A 183 -9.47 5.80 10.10
N PHE A 184 -9.01 4.64 9.67
CA PHE A 184 -7.58 4.29 9.71
C PHE A 184 -6.71 5.28 8.89
N ASN A 185 -7.24 5.86 7.82
CA ASN A 185 -6.48 6.79 7.01
C ASN A 185 -6.26 8.12 7.73
N GLN A 186 -7.31 8.67 8.31
CA GLN A 186 -7.25 9.89 9.11
C GLN A 186 -6.34 9.68 10.33
N PHE A 187 -6.42 8.51 10.96
CA PHE A 187 -5.55 8.11 12.06
C PHE A 187 -4.05 8.16 11.71
N CYS A 188 -3.62 7.54 10.60
CA CYS A 188 -2.20 7.59 10.21
C CYS A 188 -1.71 9.01 9.92
N CYS A 189 -2.56 9.86 9.33
CA CYS A 189 -2.22 11.27 9.08
C CYS A 189 -1.96 12.01 10.39
N ILE A 190 -2.88 11.89 11.35
CA ILE A 190 -2.78 12.48 12.69
C ILE A 190 -1.49 12.03 13.38
N MET A 191 -1.20 10.73 13.35
CA MET A 191 0.00 10.16 13.95
C MET A 191 1.31 10.73 13.38
N THR A 192 1.34 10.94 12.06
CA THR A 192 2.51 11.48 11.37
C THR A 192 2.73 12.96 11.74
N GLU A 193 1.65 13.73 11.83
CA GLU A 193 1.71 15.18 12.10
C GLU A 193 2.12 15.48 13.54
N PHE A 194 1.48 14.87 14.53
CA PHE A 194 1.75 15.18 15.94
C PHE A 194 3.08 14.65 16.46
N ARG A 195 3.67 13.64 15.81
CA ARG A 195 5.03 13.20 16.16
C ARG A 195 6.10 14.17 15.65
N SER A 196 5.93 14.76 14.47
CA SER A 196 6.84 15.81 13.96
C SER A 196 6.87 17.04 14.88
N GLU A 197 5.77 17.34 15.60
CA GLU A 197 5.71 18.40 16.60
C GLU A 197 6.44 18.05 17.91
N ALA A 198 6.38 16.78 18.35
CA ALA A 198 7.03 16.33 19.59
C ALA A 198 8.57 16.35 19.48
N GLU A 199 9.11 16.12 18.28
CA GLU A 199 10.55 16.09 18.01
C GLU A 199 11.16 17.49 17.74
N SER A 200 10.37 18.50 17.34
CA SER A 200 10.88 19.82 16.91
C SER A 200 10.82 20.93 17.98
N GLY A 201 10.19 20.69 19.14
CA GLY A 201 10.28 21.56 20.33
C GLY A 201 9.82 23.02 20.17
N SER A 202 9.22 23.43 19.04
CA SER A 202 8.86 24.83 18.76
C SER A 202 7.49 24.97 18.10
N LEU A 203 6.64 25.80 18.68
CA LEU A 203 5.29 26.11 18.23
C LEU A 203 5.32 27.13 17.09
N ASN A 204 5.21 26.67 15.83
CA ASN A 204 5.00 27.56 14.68
C ASN A 204 3.59 27.42 14.10
N PHE A 205 2.65 28.13 14.72
CA PHE A 205 1.23 28.24 14.33
C PHE A 205 1.00 28.79 12.91
N ALA A 206 2.03 29.41 12.28
CA ALA A 206 1.94 29.97 10.94
C ALA A 206 2.09 28.91 9.81
N ALA A 207 2.76 27.78 10.07
CA ALA A 207 2.89 26.69 9.09
C ALA A 207 1.61 25.84 8.96
N VAL A 208 0.71 25.97 9.94
CA VAL A 208 -0.62 25.33 9.98
C VAL A 208 -1.56 25.92 8.92
N LYS A 209 -1.38 27.20 8.54
CA LYS A 209 -2.31 27.91 7.64
C LYS A 209 -2.26 27.50 6.16
N SER A 210 -1.19 26.87 5.67
CA SER A 210 -1.07 26.50 4.25
C SER A 210 -1.00 25.01 3.97
N LYS A 211 -1.03 24.14 5.01
CA LYS A 211 -0.83 22.70 4.87
C LYS A 211 -2.10 21.87 5.12
N ALA A 212 -3.09 22.44 5.80
CA ALA A 212 -4.38 21.79 6.04
C ALA A 212 -5.27 21.72 4.77
N SER A 213 -4.93 22.45 3.70
CA SER A 213 -5.59 22.33 2.38
C SER A 213 -5.19 21.07 1.61
N ASP A 214 -4.12 20.38 2.03
CA ASP A 214 -3.54 19.26 1.28
C ASP A 214 -4.04 17.89 1.75
N PHE A 215 -5.08 17.84 2.59
CA PHE A 215 -5.69 16.58 3.03
C PHE A 215 -6.47 15.86 1.90
N ILE A 216 -6.60 16.46 0.70
CA ILE A 216 -7.36 15.93 -0.45
C ILE A 216 -6.57 15.88 -1.79
N CYS A 217 -5.28 16.22 -1.87
CA CYS A 217 -4.56 16.04 -3.15
C CYS A 217 -3.98 14.62 -3.28
N SER A 218 -4.55 13.89 -4.24
CA SER A 218 -3.90 12.81 -4.97
C SER A 218 -2.40 13.06 -5.17
N VAL A 219 -1.63 11.97 -5.16
CA VAL A 219 -0.25 11.85 -5.64
C VAL A 219 0.85 12.12 -4.57
N LEU A 220 1.36 11.02 -3.99
CA LEU A 220 2.75 10.79 -3.51
C LEU A 220 3.31 11.38 -2.18
N THR A 221 2.54 11.96 -1.25
CA THR A 221 3.14 12.71 -0.11
C THR A 221 3.05 12.19 1.35
N PRO A 222 2.20 11.22 1.78
CA PRO A 222 2.21 10.79 3.18
C PRO A 222 3.38 9.86 3.54
N LEU A 223 3.70 8.89 2.67
CA LEU A 223 4.76 7.91 2.95
C LEU A 223 6.16 8.50 2.89
N SER A 224 6.41 9.50 2.04
CA SER A 224 7.68 10.22 1.99
C SER A 224 7.95 10.98 3.30
N LYS A 225 6.91 11.53 3.95
CA LYS A 225 7.04 12.12 5.30
C LYS A 225 7.18 11.08 6.40
N LEU A 226 6.63 9.88 6.18
CA LEU A 226 6.91 8.72 7.04
C LEU A 226 8.35 8.20 6.87
N VAL A 227 9.10 8.63 5.85
CA VAL A 227 10.56 8.43 5.77
C VAL A 227 11.29 9.41 6.69
N ASP A 228 10.85 10.67 6.76
CA ASP A 228 11.41 11.67 7.69
C ASP A 228 11.19 11.29 9.17
N TRP A 229 10.09 10.58 9.48
CA TRP A 229 9.81 9.92 10.77
C TRP A 229 10.89 8.90 11.22
N ILE A 230 11.82 8.52 10.32
CA ILE A 230 12.73 7.36 10.48
C ILE A 230 14.22 7.76 10.38
N ARG A 231 14.58 9.05 10.19
CA ARG A 231 16.00 9.41 10.26
C ARG A 231 16.46 9.39 11.73
N PRO A 232 17.44 8.55 12.13
CA PRO A 232 18.05 8.70 13.45
C PRO A 232 18.63 10.12 13.50
N GLY A 233 18.26 10.87 14.54
CA GLY A 233 18.73 12.24 14.73
C GLY A 233 20.25 12.27 14.61
N SER A 234 20.76 13.08 13.69
CA SER A 234 22.19 13.32 13.59
C SER A 234 22.64 14.16 14.78
N THR A 235 22.96 13.51 15.90
CA THR A 235 23.83 14.13 16.90
C THR A 235 25.26 13.98 16.40
N SER A 236 25.90 15.12 16.19
CA SER A 236 27.31 15.25 15.83
C SER A 236 28.20 14.55 16.86
N ASP A 237 28.95 13.57 16.37
CA ASP A 237 30.28 13.04 16.73
C ASP A 237 30.80 12.99 18.19
N SER A 238 31.59 11.95 18.42
CA SER A 238 32.41 11.57 19.59
C SER A 238 31.68 11.10 20.86
N ASP A 239 31.43 9.79 20.95
CA ASP A 239 32.15 8.93 21.92
C ASP A 239 31.68 7.46 21.85
N ILE A 240 32.66 6.57 21.78
CA ILE A 240 32.50 5.12 21.84
C ILE A 240 32.05 4.74 23.26
N ARG A 241 30.83 4.20 23.40
CA ARG A 241 30.46 3.12 24.34
C ARG A 241 29.02 2.67 24.11
N ASN A 242 28.86 1.37 23.87
CA ASN A 242 27.62 0.60 23.90
C ASN A 242 26.72 1.02 25.08
N VAL A 243 25.49 1.47 24.81
CA VAL A 243 24.21 0.94 25.36
C VAL A 243 23.11 1.48 24.44
N GLY A 244 22.67 0.69 23.46
CA GLY A 244 21.48 0.97 22.68
C GLY A 244 20.67 -0.32 22.61
N ASN A 245 19.63 -0.41 23.43
CA ASN A 245 18.56 -1.39 23.24
C ASN A 245 17.87 -1.04 21.92
N ASP A 246 18.42 -1.52 20.81
CA ASP A 246 17.68 -1.65 19.57
C ASP A 246 16.66 -2.75 19.82
N VAL A 247 15.43 -2.36 20.15
CA VAL A 247 14.32 -3.31 20.28
C VAL A 247 14.03 -3.80 18.86
N SER A 248 14.63 -4.93 18.49
CA SER A 248 14.22 -5.70 17.31
C SER A 248 12.80 -6.19 17.57
N TYR A 249 11.82 -5.51 17.01
CA TYR A 249 10.44 -5.96 17.05
C TYR A 249 10.30 -7.13 16.06
N ASP A 250 10.11 -8.33 16.60
CA ASP A 250 9.89 -9.56 15.83
C ASP A 250 8.59 -9.39 15.04
N ALA A 251 8.68 -9.08 13.75
CA ALA A 251 7.53 -9.06 12.87
C ALA A 251 6.88 -10.44 12.93
N THR A 252 5.60 -10.51 13.25
CA THR A 252 5.01 -11.79 13.65
C THR A 252 4.97 -12.75 12.44
N PHE A 253 5.97 -13.63 12.35
CA PHE A 253 6.11 -14.59 11.26
C PHE A 253 4.87 -15.49 11.16
N ARG A 254 4.49 -15.87 9.94
CA ARG A 254 3.34 -16.74 9.67
C ARG A 254 3.74 -17.91 8.78
N ASP A 255 3.10 -19.06 8.98
CA ASP A 255 3.36 -20.22 8.13
C ASP A 255 2.76 -20.02 6.73
N VAL A 256 1.54 -19.46 6.65
CA VAL A 256 0.82 -19.33 5.38
C VAL A 256 0.12 -17.96 5.22
N TYR A 257 0.39 -17.27 4.10
CA TYR A 257 -0.43 -16.15 3.63
C TYR A 257 -1.58 -16.66 2.75
N LEU A 258 -2.82 -16.26 3.04
CA LEU A 258 -4.04 -16.71 2.34
C LEU A 258 -4.54 -15.69 1.32
N GLY A 259 -3.81 -15.54 0.20
CA GLY A 259 -4.14 -14.65 -0.93
C GLY A 259 -5.13 -15.24 -1.95
N GLY A 260 -5.56 -14.44 -2.91
CA GLY A 260 -6.49 -14.87 -3.97
C GLY A 260 -7.93 -14.40 -3.76
N THR A 261 -8.83 -14.94 -4.58
CA THR A 261 -10.24 -14.55 -4.70
C THR A 261 -10.89 -14.34 -3.33
N ARG A 262 -11.51 -13.18 -3.18
CA ARG A 262 -12.16 -12.71 -1.94
C ARG A 262 -13.67 -12.93 -2.04
N LYS A 263 -14.43 -12.25 -1.17
CA LYS A 263 -15.90 -12.35 -1.14
C LYS A 263 -16.49 -12.21 -2.55
N PRO A 264 -17.48 -13.07 -2.91
CA PRO A 264 -18.29 -13.92 -2.03
C PRO A 264 -17.66 -15.29 -1.70
N SER A 265 -16.41 -15.56 -2.07
CA SER A 265 -15.81 -16.87 -1.79
C SER A 265 -15.54 -17.10 -0.30
N THR A 266 -15.82 -18.32 0.16
CA THR A 266 -15.63 -18.79 1.55
C THR A 266 -14.53 -19.84 1.68
N TRP A 267 -13.67 -20.01 0.67
CA TRP A 267 -12.64 -21.07 0.68
C TRP A 267 -11.68 -20.96 1.88
N ARG A 268 -11.47 -19.74 2.39
CA ARG A 268 -10.65 -19.50 3.58
C ARG A 268 -11.32 -20.09 4.81
N GLU A 269 -12.58 -19.74 5.05
CA GLU A 269 -13.37 -20.10 6.23
C GLU A 269 -13.75 -21.58 6.23
N ASP A 270 -14.17 -22.10 5.08
CA ASP A 270 -14.73 -23.45 4.97
C ASP A 270 -13.65 -24.53 4.84
N ILE A 271 -12.49 -24.19 4.26
CA ILE A 271 -11.47 -25.17 3.88
C ILE A 271 -10.11 -24.86 4.50
N ALA A 272 -9.51 -23.71 4.17
CA ALA A 272 -8.11 -23.45 4.50
C ALA A 272 -7.88 -23.29 6.01
N ILE A 273 -8.65 -22.43 6.67
CA ILE A 273 -8.51 -22.13 8.10
C ILE A 273 -8.72 -23.39 8.96
N PRO A 274 -9.79 -24.20 8.79
CA PRO A 274 -9.95 -25.42 9.56
C PRO A 274 -8.80 -26.41 9.38
N LEU A 275 -8.28 -26.57 8.16
CA LEU A 275 -7.18 -27.49 7.86
C LEU A 275 -5.86 -27.01 8.49
N LEU A 276 -5.54 -25.72 8.37
CA LEU A 276 -4.33 -25.13 8.96
C LEU A 276 -4.37 -25.19 10.49
N LYS A 277 -5.50 -24.84 11.10
CA LYS A 277 -5.70 -24.97 12.55
C LYS A 277 -5.53 -26.41 13.03
N LYS A 278 -6.12 -27.38 12.31
CA LYS A 278 -5.98 -28.82 12.63
C LYS A 278 -4.51 -29.29 12.57
N LYS A 279 -3.67 -28.64 11.76
CA LYS A 279 -2.24 -28.93 11.63
C LYS A 279 -1.36 -28.08 12.55
N GLY A 280 -1.93 -27.17 13.33
CA GLY A 280 -1.17 -26.27 14.21
C GLY A 280 -0.38 -25.19 13.47
N LEU A 281 -0.78 -24.85 12.24
CA LEU A 281 -0.12 -23.83 11.42
C LEU A 281 -0.80 -22.46 11.61
N THR A 282 0.03 -21.44 11.72
CA THR A 282 -0.35 -20.03 11.74
C THR A 282 -0.61 -19.50 10.33
N TYR A 283 -1.47 -18.51 10.22
CA TYR A 283 -1.82 -17.95 8.91
C TYR A 283 -2.15 -16.46 8.99
N PHE A 284 -2.05 -15.79 7.85
CA PHE A 284 -2.49 -14.41 7.65
C PHE A 284 -3.62 -14.35 6.62
N ILE A 285 -4.64 -13.54 6.89
CA ILE A 285 -5.75 -13.27 5.97
C ILE A 285 -5.65 -11.80 5.53
N PRO A 286 -5.57 -11.50 4.23
CA PRO A 286 -5.60 -10.12 3.75
C PRO A 286 -6.94 -9.44 4.10
N GLN A 287 -6.89 -8.15 4.46
CA GLN A 287 -8.08 -7.40 4.85
C GLN A 287 -9.02 -7.11 3.67
N ASP A 288 -10.33 -7.11 3.94
CA ASP A 288 -11.36 -6.65 3.00
C ASP A 288 -11.48 -5.12 3.09
N GLY A 289 -11.32 -4.38 1.98
CA GLY A 289 -11.49 -2.93 2.01
C GLY A 289 -11.24 -2.22 0.67
N VAL A 290 -11.69 -0.96 0.60
CA VAL A 290 -11.35 -0.05 -0.52
C VAL A 290 -9.83 0.04 -0.60
N TRP A 291 -9.29 -0.26 -1.77
CA TRP A 291 -7.85 -0.16 -2.02
C TRP A 291 -7.35 1.24 -1.63
N SER A 292 -6.30 1.27 -0.83
CA SER A 292 -5.53 2.48 -0.56
C SER A 292 -4.05 2.13 -0.70
N GLU A 293 -3.25 3.08 -1.17
CA GLU A 293 -1.78 2.95 -1.26
C GLU A 293 -1.14 2.49 0.07
N ARG A 294 -1.83 2.70 1.21
CA ARG A 294 -1.35 2.32 2.55
C ARG A 294 -1.52 0.84 2.85
N LEU A 295 -2.50 0.17 2.22
CA LEU A 295 -2.71 -1.26 2.38
C LEU A 295 -1.62 -2.06 1.65
N ILE A 296 -1.05 -1.55 0.55
CA ILE A 296 -0.06 -2.33 -0.22
C ILE A 296 1.25 -2.58 0.55
N PRO A 297 1.91 -1.59 1.20
CA PRO A 297 3.09 -1.88 2.00
C PRO A 297 2.80 -2.86 3.13
N MET A 298 1.65 -2.74 3.80
CA MET A 298 1.24 -3.67 4.84
C MET A 298 1.00 -5.08 4.29
N GLU A 299 0.30 -5.20 3.17
CA GLU A 299 0.05 -6.47 2.50
C GLU A 299 1.37 -7.13 2.08
N ALA A 300 2.27 -6.37 1.43
CA ALA A 300 3.59 -6.83 1.02
C ALA A 300 4.41 -7.34 2.20
N THR A 301 4.47 -6.59 3.30
CA THR A 301 5.19 -7.05 4.50
C THR A 301 4.57 -8.30 5.11
N ASN A 302 3.23 -8.45 5.11
CA ASN A 302 2.61 -9.69 5.57
C ASN A 302 2.92 -10.89 4.66
N MET A 303 3.06 -10.67 3.34
CA MET A 303 3.53 -11.70 2.40
C MET A 303 5.02 -12.04 2.66
N GLU A 304 5.88 -11.03 2.81
CA GLU A 304 7.31 -11.22 3.11
C GLU A 304 7.55 -11.93 4.46
N ASN A 305 6.68 -11.70 5.45
CA ASN A 305 6.71 -12.35 6.76
C ASN A 305 6.01 -13.71 6.80
N SER A 306 5.60 -14.25 5.64
CA SER A 306 4.96 -15.56 5.52
C SER A 306 5.88 -16.57 4.84
N GLN A 307 5.92 -17.81 5.34
CA GLN A 307 6.77 -18.87 4.77
C GLN A 307 6.27 -19.34 3.40
N VAL A 308 4.95 -19.54 3.26
CA VAL A 308 4.29 -19.98 2.03
C VAL A 308 3.20 -18.98 1.65
N LEU A 309 3.15 -18.61 0.37
CA LEU A 309 2.08 -17.78 -0.18
C LEU A 309 1.09 -18.68 -0.93
N LEU A 310 -0.11 -18.87 -0.38
CA LEU A 310 -1.18 -19.60 -1.03
C LEU A 310 -2.08 -18.59 -1.76
N PHE A 311 -2.24 -18.74 -3.07
CA PHE A 311 -3.20 -17.98 -3.86
C PHE A 311 -4.26 -18.93 -4.44
N VAL A 312 -5.52 -18.70 -4.08
CA VAL A 312 -6.68 -19.40 -4.66
C VAL A 312 -7.42 -18.46 -5.59
N ILE A 313 -7.33 -18.72 -6.90
CA ILE A 313 -7.99 -17.97 -7.96
C ILE A 313 -9.20 -18.78 -8.43
N LYS A 314 -10.40 -18.33 -8.05
CA LYS A 314 -11.64 -19.01 -8.41
C LYS A 314 -12.17 -18.55 -9.76
N ASN A 315 -13.09 -19.35 -10.30
CA ASN A 315 -13.74 -19.13 -11.58
C ASN A 315 -14.91 -18.12 -11.53
N ASP A 316 -15.21 -17.53 -10.37
CA ASP A 316 -16.27 -16.54 -10.16
C ASP A 316 -15.75 -15.13 -9.87
N SER A 317 -14.47 -14.87 -10.14
CA SER A 317 -13.84 -13.56 -9.96
C SER A 317 -12.74 -13.35 -10.99
N ARG A 318 -12.53 -12.09 -11.42
CA ARG A 318 -11.43 -11.74 -12.32
C ARG A 318 -10.06 -11.86 -11.64
N SER A 319 -9.99 -11.56 -10.34
CA SER A 319 -8.80 -11.73 -9.46
C SER A 319 -7.47 -11.26 -10.08
N LEU A 320 -7.50 -10.19 -10.88
CA LEU A 320 -6.34 -9.71 -11.64
C LEU A 320 -5.19 -9.28 -10.74
N ALA A 321 -5.48 -8.50 -9.70
CA ALA A 321 -4.49 -8.03 -8.74
C ALA A 321 -3.80 -9.21 -8.01
N ASP A 322 -4.57 -10.22 -7.60
CA ASP A 322 -4.02 -11.42 -6.96
C ASP A 322 -3.09 -12.22 -7.90
N MET A 323 -3.43 -12.31 -9.19
CA MET A 323 -2.56 -12.96 -10.19
C MET A 323 -1.26 -12.16 -10.42
N ILE A 324 -1.34 -10.83 -10.44
CA ILE A 324 -0.17 -9.94 -10.56
C ILE A 324 0.76 -10.10 -9.34
N LEU A 325 0.19 -10.12 -8.13
CA LEU A 325 0.93 -10.38 -6.89
C LEU A 325 1.59 -11.75 -6.91
N ALA A 326 0.82 -12.81 -7.17
CA ALA A 326 1.34 -14.18 -7.22
C ALA A 326 2.50 -14.31 -8.20
N ALA A 327 2.36 -13.75 -9.41
CA ALA A 327 3.40 -13.78 -10.42
C ALA A 327 4.68 -13.04 -9.98
N HIS A 328 4.56 -11.91 -9.29
CA HIS A 328 5.70 -11.18 -8.74
C HIS A 328 6.49 -12.03 -7.75
N TYR A 329 5.81 -12.62 -6.77
CA TYR A 329 6.46 -13.42 -5.73
C TYR A 329 7.02 -14.73 -6.26
N VAL A 330 6.41 -15.30 -7.32
CA VAL A 330 7.05 -16.37 -8.10
C VAL A 330 8.36 -15.87 -8.72
N GLY A 331 8.37 -14.66 -9.29
CA GLY A 331 9.56 -14.01 -9.83
C GLY A 331 10.68 -13.82 -8.80
N LEU A 332 10.31 -13.43 -7.57
CA LEU A 332 11.23 -13.28 -6.43
C LEU A 332 11.79 -14.61 -5.90
N GLY A 333 11.25 -15.75 -6.35
CA GLY A 333 11.66 -17.08 -5.88
C GLY A 333 11.02 -17.50 -4.55
N CYS A 334 9.93 -16.85 -4.14
CA CYS A 334 9.18 -17.22 -2.95
C CYS A 334 8.45 -18.56 -3.12
N GLN A 335 8.11 -19.21 -2.01
CA GLN A 335 7.33 -20.45 -2.01
C GLN A 335 5.85 -20.14 -2.26
N VAL A 336 5.44 -20.16 -3.53
CA VAL A 336 4.06 -19.86 -3.94
C VAL A 336 3.32 -21.15 -4.30
N VAL A 337 2.13 -21.34 -3.73
CA VAL A 337 1.18 -22.40 -4.09
C VAL A 337 -0.01 -21.77 -4.78
N LEU A 338 -0.30 -22.22 -6.01
CA LEU A 338 -1.40 -21.71 -6.82
C LEU A 338 -2.51 -22.75 -6.96
N CYS A 339 -3.74 -22.36 -6.67
CA CYS A 339 -4.96 -23.09 -7.00
C CYS A 339 -5.77 -22.23 -7.95
N ILE A 340 -5.81 -22.58 -9.24
CA ILE A 340 -6.45 -21.78 -10.29
C ILE A 340 -7.61 -22.56 -10.90
N GLN A 341 -8.78 -21.93 -10.91
CA GLN A 341 -9.97 -22.41 -11.60
C GLN A 341 -10.22 -21.52 -12.81
N TYR A 342 -10.37 -22.15 -13.98
CA TYR A 342 -10.68 -21.43 -15.21
C TYR A 342 -12.12 -20.91 -15.17
N ILE A 343 -12.31 -19.66 -15.59
CA ILE A 343 -13.62 -19.05 -15.81
C ILE A 343 -14.23 -19.70 -17.07
N PRO A 344 -15.37 -20.40 -16.97
CA PRO A 344 -16.06 -20.94 -18.14
C PRO A 344 -16.57 -19.83 -19.06
N ASP A 345 -16.78 -20.17 -20.33
CA ASP A 345 -17.49 -19.28 -21.27
C ASP A 345 -18.88 -18.93 -20.71
N ASP A 346 -19.37 -17.73 -21.03
CA ASP A 346 -20.67 -17.18 -20.59
C ASP A 346 -20.84 -16.99 -19.06
N THR A 347 -19.76 -17.06 -18.29
CA THR A 347 -19.80 -16.81 -16.83
C THR A 347 -20.08 -15.34 -16.53
N GLU A 348 -21.06 -15.10 -15.67
CA GLU A 348 -21.35 -13.76 -15.16
C GLU A 348 -20.52 -13.50 -13.90
N ILE A 349 -19.65 -12.50 -13.93
CA ILE A 349 -18.84 -12.04 -12.80
C ILE A 349 -19.34 -10.66 -12.39
N ASP A 350 -19.78 -10.53 -11.14
CA ASP A 350 -20.34 -9.30 -10.59
C ASP A 350 -21.46 -8.69 -11.45
N GLY A 351 -22.33 -9.48 -12.06
CA GLY A 351 -23.42 -8.95 -12.89
C GLY A 351 -23.03 -8.62 -14.34
N GLU A 352 -21.80 -8.97 -14.75
CA GLU A 352 -21.22 -8.65 -16.05
C GLU A 352 -20.76 -9.94 -16.73
N LYS A 353 -21.03 -10.07 -18.04
CA LYS A 353 -20.62 -11.22 -18.84
C LYS A 353 -19.25 -11.04 -19.46
#